data_AF-Q5JIR8-F1
#
_entry.id   AF-Q5JIR8-F1
#
_cell.length_a   1.000
_cell.length_b   1.000
_cell.length_c   1.000
_cell.angle_alpha   90.00
_cell.angle_beta   90.00
_cell.angle_gamma   90.00
#
_symmetry.space_group_name_H-M   'P 1'
#
loop_
_entity.id
_entity.type
_entity.pdbx_description
1 polymer ?
#
loop_
_entity_poly.entity_id
_entity_poly.type
_entity_poly.pdbx_seq_one_letter_code
_entity_poly.pdbx_strand_id
1 'polypeptide(L)'
;MDVIMALAAVVFIGFAVRTLYLLLREERKKDLLLTTAMWGLALVVWGLYLITVRGKTPVRFVVVVFGLTAFVLSFIGLFRLLEESPSEFGKEL
;
A
#
# COMPACT_ATOMS: atom_id res chain seq x y z
N MET A 1 23.83 4.27 6.37
CA MET A 1 22.46 4.12 5.84
C MET A 1 22.32 5.11 4.70
N ASP A 2 22.10 4.64 3.47
CA ASP A 2 22.02 5.52 2.30
C ASP A 2 20.82 6.47 2.43
N VAL A 3 20.95 7.72 1.95
CA VAL A 3 19.88 8.73 1.99
C VAL A 3 18.57 8.19 1.39
N ILE A 4 18.67 7.41 0.33
CA ILE A 4 17.52 6.74 -0.33
C ILE A 4 16.81 5.78 0.63
N MET A 5 17.55 5.00 1.43
CA MET A 5 16.95 4.12 2.43
C MET A 5 16.27 4.90 3.55
N ALA A 6 16.85 6.02 3.98
CA ALA A 6 16.24 6.87 4.99
C ALA A 6 14.92 7.48 4.50
N LEU A 7 14.90 8.01 3.28
CA LEU A 7 13.68 8.54 2.66
C LEU A 7 12.62 7.46 2.48
N ALA A 8 13.01 6.29 1.97
CA ALA A 8 12.08 5.16 1.83
C ALA A 8 11.48 4.76 3.19
N ALA A 9 12.29 4.67 4.23
CA ALA A 9 11.82 4.33 5.58
C ALA A 9 10.80 5.36 6.09
N VAL A 10 11.06 6.67 5.93
CA VAL A 10 10.11 7.73 6.31
C VAL A 10 8.78 7.60 5.58
N VAL A 11 8.82 7.36 4.26
CA VAL A 11 7.62 7.15 3.45
C VAL A 11 6.82 5.93 3.92
N PHE A 12 7.50 4.81 4.15
CA PHE A 12 6.85 3.58 4.63
C PHE A 12 6.26 3.72 6.04
N ILE A 13 6.92 4.44 6.94
CA ILE A 13 6.37 4.78 8.25
C ILE A 13 5.13 5.66 8.08
N GLY A 14 5.16 6.65 7.19
CA GLY A 14 4.01 7.49 6.88
C GLY A 14 2.80 6.69 6.39
N PHE A 15 3.02 5.72 5.49
CA PHE A 15 1.98 4.79 5.08
C PHE A 15 1.46 3.94 6.24
N ALA A 16 2.33 3.35 7.05
CA ALA A 16 1.93 2.52 8.17
C ALA A 16 1.08 3.29 9.19
N VAL A 17 1.48 4.52 9.53
CA VAL A 17 0.72 5.41 10.44
C VAL A 17 -0.63 5.77 9.84
N ARG A 18 -0.68 6.12 8.55
CA ARG A 18 -1.95 6.47 7.89
C ARG A 18 -2.89 5.27 7.79
N THR A 19 -2.38 4.09 7.46
CA THR A 19 -3.17 2.86 7.43
C THR A 19 -3.71 2.53 8.82
N LEU A 20 -2.89 2.59 9.87
CA LEU A 20 -3.35 2.37 11.25
C LEU A 20 -4.44 3.38 11.66
N TYR A 21 -4.24 4.66 11.35
CA TYR A 21 -5.21 5.71 11.64
C TYR A 21 -6.56 5.48 10.94
N LEU A 22 -6.53 5.09 9.66
CA LEU A 22 -7.73 4.80 8.89
C LEU A 22 -8.41 3.50 9.34
N LEU A 23 -7.63 2.51 9.77
CA LEU A 23 -8.15 1.23 10.28
C LEU A 23 -8.93 1.42 11.59
N LEU A 24 -8.57 2.42 12.39
CA LEU A 24 -9.31 2.83 13.59
C LEU A 24 -10.55 3.69 13.30
N ARG A 25 -10.76 4.13 12.05
CA ARG A 25 -11.89 4.98 11.64
C ARG A 25 -12.72 4.27 10.57
N GLU A 26 -13.71 3.49 10.99
CA GLU A 26 -14.57 2.68 10.10
C GLU A 26 -15.29 3.48 9.00
N GLU A 27 -15.50 4.78 9.18
CA GLU A 27 -16.23 5.64 8.22
C GLU A 27 -15.47 5.93 6.92
N ARG A 28 -14.22 5.47 6.75
CA ARG A 28 -13.39 5.77 5.56
C ARG A 28 -12.79 4.54 4.90
N LYS A 29 -13.62 3.52 4.64
CA LYS A 29 -13.21 2.26 3.99
C LYS A 29 -12.53 2.49 2.64
N LYS A 30 -13.05 3.41 1.82
CA LYS A 30 -12.42 3.83 0.56
C LYS A 30 -10.98 4.31 0.77
N ASP A 31 -10.77 5.26 1.68
CA ASP A 31 -9.43 5.82 1.95
C ASP A 31 -8.47 4.76 2.49
N LEU A 32 -8.96 3.84 3.33
CA LEU A 32 -8.17 2.73 3.86
C LEU A 32 -7.70 1.81 2.74
N LEU A 33 -8.61 1.39 1.87
CA LEU A 33 -8.29 0.51 0.74
C LEU A 33 -7.36 1.21 -0.26
N LEU A 34 -7.61 2.47 -0.58
CA LEU A 34 -6.74 3.25 -1.48
C LEU A 34 -5.34 3.43 -0.88
N THR A 35 -5.24 3.79 0.40
CA THR A 35 -3.95 3.93 1.10
C THR A 35 -3.19 2.60 1.12
N THR A 36 -3.89 1.49 1.39
CA THR A 36 -3.29 0.15 1.44
C THR A 36 -2.86 -0.32 0.05
N ALA A 37 -3.62 0.01 -1.01
CA ALA A 37 -3.23 -0.27 -2.39
C ALA A 37 -1.95 0.49 -2.78
N MET A 38 -1.88 1.79 -2.46
CA MET A 38 -0.69 2.60 -2.72
C MET A 38 0.51 2.10 -1.92
N TRP A 39 0.31 1.70 -0.66
CA TRP A 39 1.37 1.15 0.17
C TRP A 39 1.90 -0.18 -0.38
N GLY A 40 0.99 -1.06 -0.84
CA GLY A 40 1.33 -2.31 -1.52
C GLY A 40 2.19 -2.07 -2.77
N LEU A 41 1.79 -1.14 -3.65
CA LEU A 41 2.59 -0.74 -4.82
C LEU A 41 3.96 -0.21 -4.43
N ALA A 42 4.04 0.63 -3.39
CA ALA A 42 5.32 1.14 -2.91
C ALA A 42 6.24 0.00 -2.44
N LEU A 43 5.72 -1.01 -1.74
CA LEU A 43 6.48 -2.20 -1.34
C LEU A 43 6.97 -3.02 -2.54
N VAL A 44 6.15 -3.15 -3.59
CA VAL A 44 6.55 -3.84 -4.84
C VAL A 44 7.70 -3.10 -5.50
N VAL A 45 7.55 -1.80 -5.75
CA VAL A 45 8.57 -0.98 -6.41
C VAL A 45 9.86 -0.98 -5.60
N TRP A 46 9.77 -0.81 -4.28
CA TRP A 46 10.93 -0.83 -3.39
C TRP A 46 11.59 -2.20 -3.33
N GLY A 47 10.81 -3.28 -3.23
CA GLY A 47 11.32 -4.65 -3.24
C GLY A 47 12.07 -4.97 -4.53
N LEU A 48 11.52 -4.57 -5.68
CA LEU A 48 12.17 -4.71 -6.99
C LEU A 48 13.46 -3.88 -7.07
N TYR A 49 13.44 -2.63 -6.60
CA TYR A 49 14.64 -1.79 -6.52
C TYR A 49 15.74 -2.46 -5.70
N LEU A 50 15.41 -3.00 -4.52
CA LEU A 50 16.37 -3.71 -3.68
C LEU A 50 16.90 -4.99 -4.33
N ILE A 51 16.07 -5.71 -5.10
CA ILE A 51 16.50 -6.87 -5.87
C ILE A 51 17.53 -6.47 -6.92
N THR A 52 17.26 -5.38 -7.65
CA THR A 52 18.13 -4.89 -8.71
C THR A 52 19.46 -4.35 -8.17
N VAL A 53 19.43 -3.55 -7.09
CA VAL A 53 20.62 -2.85 -6.59
C VAL A 53 21.46 -3.71 -5.66
N ARG A 54 20.83 -4.58 -4.86
CA ARG A 54 21.52 -5.35 -3.80
C ARG A 54 21.49 -6.86 -4.01
N GLY A 55 20.92 -7.33 -5.12
CA GLY A 55 20.83 -8.74 -5.48
C GLY A 55 19.55 -9.45 -5.00
N LYS A 56 19.39 -10.71 -5.41
CA LYS A 56 18.22 -11.52 -5.08
C LYS A 56 18.39 -12.18 -3.71
N THR A 57 17.42 -12.00 -2.81
CA THR A 57 17.34 -12.74 -1.55
C THR A 57 15.88 -13.16 -1.31
N PRO A 58 15.62 -14.29 -0.61
CA PRO A 58 14.26 -14.74 -0.34
C PRO A 58 13.41 -13.67 0.37
N VAL A 59 14.01 -12.95 1.32
CA VAL A 59 13.34 -11.86 2.06
C VAL A 59 12.82 -10.76 1.11
N ARG A 60 13.60 -10.36 0.10
CA ARG A 60 13.18 -9.33 -0.86
C ARG A 60 12.07 -9.81 -1.78
N PHE A 61 12.09 -11.09 -2.16
CA PHE A 61 10.97 -11.69 -2.88
C PHE A 61 9.69 -11.70 -2.05
N VAL A 62 9.77 -12.03 -0.76
CA VAL A 62 8.62 -11.97 0.16
C VAL A 62 8.05 -10.56 0.22
N VAL A 63 8.89 -9.52 0.30
CA VAL A 63 8.42 -8.12 0.28
C VAL A 63 7.65 -7.79 -1.00
N VAL A 64 8.13 -8.22 -2.16
CA VAL A 64 7.45 -7.99 -3.45
C VAL A 64 6.12 -8.73 -3.50
N VAL A 65 6.10 -10.01 -3.12
CA VAL A 65 4.86 -10.82 -3.11
C VAL A 65 3.85 -10.23 -2.14
N PHE A 66 4.27 -9.84 -0.94
CA PHE A 66 3.39 -9.21 0.04
C PHE A 66 2.81 -7.89 -0.46
N GLY A 67 3.63 -7.04 -1.08
CA GLY A 67 3.18 -5.80 -1.71
C GLY A 67 2.15 -6.04 -2.82
N LEU A 68 2.38 -7.05 -3.67
CA LEU A 68 1.43 -7.46 -4.72
C LEU A 68 0.11 -7.95 -4.13
N THR A 69 0.15 -8.82 -3.12
CA THR A 69 -1.05 -9.32 -2.46
C THR A 69 -1.85 -8.20 -1.80
N ALA A 70 -1.18 -7.30 -1.07
CA ALA A 70 -1.84 -6.14 -0.46
C ALA A 70 -2.50 -5.24 -1.50
N PHE A 71 -1.83 -4.99 -2.63
CA PHE A 71 -2.38 -4.22 -3.73
C PHE A 71 -3.62 -4.89 -4.34
N VAL A 72 -3.52 -6.17 -4.71
CA VAL A 72 -4.61 -6.90 -5.37
C VAL A 72 -5.84 -6.99 -4.47
N LEU A 73 -5.66 -7.34 -3.19
CA LEU A 73 -6.78 -7.42 -2.23
C LEU A 73 -7.44 -6.05 -2.02
N SER A 74 -6.64 -4.99 -1.89
CA SER A 74 -7.17 -3.63 -1.73
C SER A 74 -7.91 -3.16 -2.97
N PHE A 75 -7.39 -3.48 -4.16
CA PHE A 75 -8.01 -3.16 -5.44
C PHE A 75 -9.34 -3.89 -5.64
N ILE A 76 -9.41 -5.19 -5.32
CA ILE A 76 -10.65 -5.96 -5.31
C ILE A 76 -11.64 -5.36 -4.29
N GLY A 77 -11.14 -4.99 -3.11
CA GLY A 77 -11.93 -4.33 -2.08
C GLY A 77 -12.54 -3.00 -2.58
N LEU A 78 -11.79 -2.20 -3.33
CA LEU A 78 -12.29 -0.95 -3.93
C LEU A 78 -13.40 -1.21 -4.95
N PHE A 79 -13.26 -2.23 -5.80
CA PHE A 79 -14.31 -2.59 -6.75
C PHE A 79 -15.59 -3.04 -6.05
N ARG A 80 -15.49 -3.89 -5.02
CA ARG A 80 -16.65 -4.30 -4.24
C ARG A 80 -17.31 -3.12 -3.53
N LEU A 81 -16.50 -2.21 -2.97
CA LEU A 81 -17.01 -1.00 -2.31
C LEU A 81 -17.75 -0.09 -3.30
N LEU A 82 -17.27 -0.01 -4.55
CA LEU A 82 -17.93 0.74 -5.61
C LEU A 82 -19.30 0.13 -5.97
N GLU A 83 -19.40 -1.20 -5.99
CA GLU A 83 -20.67 -1.92 -6.23
C GLU A 83 -21.66 -1.77 -5.06
N GLU A 84 -21.18 -1.84 -3.81
CA GLU A 84 -22.01 -1.78 -2.61
C GLU A 84 -22.45 -0.35 -2.23
N SER A 85 -21.62 0.66 -2.49
CA SER A 85 -21.87 2.03 -2.01
C SER A 85 -21.27 3.09 -2.95
N PRO A 86 -21.87 3.31 -4.13
CA PRO A 86 -21.40 4.30 -5.11
C PRO A 86 -21.43 5.75 -4.55
N SER A 87 -22.22 6.01 -3.50
CA SER A 87 -22.28 7.31 -2.83
C SER A 87 -20.99 7.69 -2.08
N GLU A 88 -20.12 6.73 -1.73
CA GLU A 88 -18.78 7.00 -1.16
C GLU A 88 -17.80 7.54 -2.22
N PHE A 89 -18.08 7.32 -3.50
CA PHE A 89 -17.27 7.82 -4.62
C PHE A 89 -17.82 9.14 -5.19
N GLY A 90 -19.14 9.38 -5.11
CA GLY A 90 -19.79 10.57 -5.65
C GLY A 90 -19.67 11.86 -4.82
N LYS A 91 -19.17 11.82 -3.58
CA LYS A 91 -18.96 13.04 -2.76
C LYS A 91 -17.68 13.82 -3.10
N GLU A 92 -16.85 13.31 -4.01
CA GLU A 92 -15.55 13.89 -4.36
C GLU A 92 -15.40 14.24 -5.85
N LEU A 93 -16.45 14.06 -6.66
CA LEU A 93 -16.57 14.59 -8.04
C LEU A 93 -17.46 15.83 -8.03
#